data_AF-A0AA39JWD8-F1
#
_entry.id   AF-A0AA39JWD8-F1
#
_cell.length_a   1.000
_cell.length_b   1.000
_cell.length_c   1.000
_cell.angle_alpha   90.00
_cell.angle_beta   90.00
_cell.angle_gamma   90.00
#
_symmetry.space_group_name_H-M   'P 1'
#
loop_
_entity.id
_entity.type
_entity.pdbx_description
1 polymer ?
#
loop_
_entity_poly.entity_id
_entity_poly.type
_entity_poly.pdbx_seq_one_letter_code
_entity_poly.pdbx_strand_id
1 'polypeptide(L)'
;MLVNCGRVDDIDKDLTHTAYREAHEEVGLPLDCPHIQTLCTFEPFLSLHRLLVTPVVALLTDNSILEGLTASEGEVSRIFSHPLEALLDPMIVKDDALAAFGSDDWFYENELHNTTDSLVPLLGNSPYRMHRFRSTASPVKGLTSDILISIAQLAFDKPPTYERYAHGQPHGFREIIAIVREQMPSNAKSA
;
A
#
# COMPACT_ATOMS: atom_id res chain seq x y z
N MET A 1 -5.15 7.61 -6.62
CA MET A 1 -5.42 6.75 -5.45
C MET A 1 -4.62 7.31 -4.29
N LEU A 2 -5.31 7.69 -3.23
CA LEU A 2 -4.70 8.19 -2.01
C LEU A 2 -4.38 7.00 -1.10
N VAL A 3 -3.18 6.96 -0.52
CA VAL A 3 -2.78 5.91 0.42
C VAL A 3 -2.54 6.57 1.77
N ASN A 4 -3.48 6.36 2.68
CA ASN A 4 -3.45 6.82 4.07
C ASN A 4 -3.65 5.61 4.99
N CYS A 5 -3.16 5.67 6.22
CA CYS A 5 -3.20 4.54 7.12
C CYS A 5 -3.34 4.99 8.56
N GLY A 6 -4.44 4.63 9.20
CA GLY A 6 -4.58 4.80 10.64
C GLY A 6 -5.28 3.65 11.33
N ARG A 7 -5.51 3.83 12.63
CA ARG A 7 -6.00 2.76 13.50
C ARG A 7 -7.50 2.92 13.69
N VAL A 8 -8.19 1.79 13.80
CA VAL A 8 -9.61 1.80 14.16
C VAL A 8 -9.75 2.36 15.57
N ASP A 9 -10.60 3.36 15.72
CA ASP A 9 -11.01 3.93 17.01
C ASP A 9 -12.37 3.32 17.43
N ASP A 10 -12.67 3.32 18.73
CA ASP A 10 -13.92 2.84 19.32
C ASP A 10 -15.16 3.58 18.78
N ILE A 11 -14.96 4.79 18.27
CA ILE A 11 -16.01 5.61 17.66
C ILE A 11 -16.27 5.28 16.18
N ASP A 12 -15.41 4.49 15.55
CA ASP A 12 -15.54 4.16 14.13
C ASP A 12 -16.64 3.12 13.91
N LYS A 13 -17.56 3.44 12.99
CA LYS A 13 -18.72 2.58 12.69
C LYS A 13 -18.31 1.31 11.94
N ASP A 14 -17.35 1.45 11.04
CA ASP A 14 -16.79 0.39 10.21
C ASP A 14 -15.41 0.81 9.67
N LEU A 15 -14.74 -0.09 8.95
CA LEU A 15 -13.42 0.15 8.38
C LEU A 15 -13.40 1.27 7.32
N THR A 16 -14.54 1.50 6.66
CA THR A 16 -14.68 2.59 5.68
C THR A 16 -14.67 3.93 6.41
N HIS A 17 -15.43 4.05 7.50
CA HIS A 17 -15.43 5.22 8.37
C HIS A 17 -14.04 5.53 8.91
N THR A 18 -13.32 4.52 9.43
CA THR A 18 -11.92 4.68 9.85
C THR A 18 -11.06 5.24 8.71
N ALA A 19 -11.12 4.65 7.52
CA ALA A 19 -10.28 5.08 6.40
C ALA A 19 -10.53 6.54 5.99
N TYR A 20 -11.79 6.99 5.96
CA TYR A 20 -12.13 8.37 5.65
C TYR A 20 -11.76 9.34 6.76
N ARG A 21 -11.97 8.97 8.04
CA ARG A 21 -11.55 9.78 9.19
C ARG A 21 -10.05 10.02 9.17
N GLU A 22 -9.26 8.95 9.05
CA GLU A 22 -7.80 9.02 9.01
C GLU A 22 -7.32 9.82 7.79
N ALA A 23 -7.92 9.62 6.61
CA ALA A 23 -7.60 10.42 5.44
C ALA A 23 -7.94 11.92 5.61
N HIS A 24 -8.99 12.23 6.37
CA HIS A 24 -9.31 13.61 6.72
C HIS A 24 -8.29 14.21 7.68
N GLU A 25 -7.93 13.47 8.73
CA GLU A 25 -6.96 13.90 9.75
C GLU A 25 -5.55 14.09 9.15
N GLU A 26 -5.08 13.16 8.32
CA GLU A 26 -3.71 13.16 7.79
C GLU A 26 -3.49 14.15 6.64
N VAL A 27 -4.46 14.26 5.72
CA VAL A 27 -4.28 15.03 4.48
C VAL A 27 -5.43 15.98 4.15
N GLY A 28 -6.40 16.16 5.05
CA GLY A 28 -7.52 17.07 4.85
C GLY A 28 -8.54 16.59 3.81
N LEU A 29 -8.61 15.27 3.52
CA LEU A 29 -9.60 14.75 2.58
C LEU A 29 -11.03 15.08 3.04
N PRO A 30 -11.91 15.68 2.21
CA PRO A 30 -13.26 16.01 2.64
C PRO A 30 -14.09 14.75 2.96
N LEU A 31 -14.75 14.72 4.13
CA LEU A 31 -15.58 13.59 4.57
C LEU A 31 -16.90 13.46 3.80
N ASP A 32 -17.60 14.57 3.61
CA ASP A 32 -18.87 14.63 2.86
C ASP A 32 -18.65 15.30 1.50
N CYS A 33 -18.21 14.52 0.52
CA CYS A 33 -17.98 15.01 -0.84
C CYS A 33 -18.61 14.08 -1.89
N PRO A 34 -19.54 14.56 -2.74
CA PRO A 34 -20.20 13.73 -3.75
C PRO A 34 -19.25 13.22 -4.84
N HIS A 35 -18.08 13.84 -4.94
CA HIS A 35 -17.06 13.48 -5.91
C HIS A 35 -16.13 12.35 -5.43
N ILE A 36 -16.25 11.90 -4.18
CA ILE A 36 -15.51 10.78 -3.62
C ILE A 36 -16.47 9.61 -3.44
N GLN A 37 -16.24 8.52 -4.17
CA GLN A 37 -17.14 7.37 -4.20
C GLN A 37 -16.38 6.11 -3.79
N THR A 38 -16.77 5.49 -2.67
CA THR A 38 -16.21 4.19 -2.27
C THR A 38 -16.56 3.13 -3.30
N LEU A 39 -15.55 2.49 -3.89
CA LEU A 39 -15.72 1.40 -4.84
C LEU A 39 -15.81 0.05 -4.13
N CYS A 40 -14.86 -0.22 -3.23
CA CYS A 40 -14.81 -1.49 -2.50
C CYS A 40 -13.90 -1.43 -1.27
N THR A 41 -14.05 -2.44 -0.42
CA THR A 41 -13.09 -2.82 0.62
C THR A 41 -12.37 -4.08 0.15
N PHE A 42 -11.05 -4.09 0.17
CA PHE A 42 -10.24 -5.20 -0.34
C PHE A 42 -10.02 -6.30 0.72
N GLU A 43 -9.47 -7.44 0.31
CA GLU A 43 -9.06 -8.45 1.29
C GLU A 43 -7.96 -7.89 2.23
N PRO A 44 -7.91 -8.33 3.50
CA PRO A 44 -6.90 -7.81 4.42
C PRO A 44 -5.48 -8.29 4.08
N PHE A 45 -4.50 -7.45 4.37
CA PHE A 45 -3.07 -7.77 4.26
C PHE A 45 -2.44 -7.76 5.65
N LEU A 46 -1.50 -8.67 5.88
CA LEU A 46 -0.74 -8.73 7.13
C LEU A 46 0.58 -7.98 6.98
N SER A 47 0.78 -6.94 7.80
CA SER A 47 2.07 -6.26 7.90
C SER A 47 3.10 -7.12 8.66
N LEU A 48 4.39 -6.84 8.42
CA LEU A 48 5.48 -7.44 9.19
C LEU A 48 5.42 -7.12 10.70
N HIS A 49 4.68 -6.07 11.07
CA HIS A 49 4.43 -5.68 12.46
C HIS A 49 3.16 -6.32 13.05
N ARG A 50 2.62 -7.37 12.41
CA ARG A 50 1.43 -8.13 12.84
C ARG A 50 0.13 -7.30 12.87
N LEU A 51 0.10 -6.17 12.19
CA LEU A 51 -1.12 -5.39 11.96
C LEU A 51 -1.85 -5.93 10.74
N LEU A 52 -3.16 -6.08 10.87
CA LEU A 52 -4.04 -6.39 9.77
C LEU A 52 -4.52 -5.10 9.11
N VAL A 53 -4.23 -4.94 7.83
CA VAL A 53 -4.52 -3.72 7.06
C VAL A 53 -5.57 -4.08 6.02
N THR A 54 -6.72 -3.41 6.06
CA THR A 54 -7.81 -3.63 5.11
C THR A 54 -7.94 -2.39 4.20
N PRO A 55 -7.53 -2.47 2.94
CA PRO A 55 -7.61 -1.34 2.02
C PRO A 55 -9.06 -0.95 1.71
N VAL A 56 -9.35 0.35 1.72
CA VAL A 56 -10.60 0.92 1.21
C VAL A 56 -10.26 1.71 -0.04
N VAL A 57 -10.91 1.39 -1.16
CA VAL A 57 -10.65 2.00 -2.47
C VAL A 57 -11.78 2.95 -2.81
N ALA A 58 -11.44 4.21 -3.08
CA ALA A 58 -12.38 5.23 -3.50
C ALA A 58 -11.99 5.83 -4.86
N LEU A 59 -13.00 6.14 -5.66
CA LEU A 59 -12.90 6.87 -6.91
C LEU A 59 -13.10 8.37 -6.64
N LEU A 60 -12.14 9.18 -7.08
CA LEU A 60 -12.34 10.61 -7.22
C LEU A 60 -12.84 10.90 -8.63
N THR A 61 -14.02 11.51 -8.73
CA THR A 61 -14.61 11.94 -10.01
C THR A 61 -14.24 13.38 -10.37
N ASP A 62 -13.77 14.16 -9.40
CA ASP A 62 -13.18 15.48 -9.58
C ASP A 62 -11.77 15.49 -8.97
N ASN A 63 -10.77 15.73 -9.82
CA ASN A 63 -9.37 15.72 -9.41
C ASN A 63 -8.95 17.02 -8.73
N SER A 64 -9.71 18.12 -8.82
CA SER A 64 -9.34 19.39 -8.15
C SER A 64 -9.35 19.26 -6.63
N ILE A 65 -10.00 18.23 -6.09
CA ILE A 65 -9.95 17.87 -4.65
C ILE A 65 -8.51 17.63 -4.19
N LEU A 66 -7.66 17.07 -5.06
CA LEU A 66 -6.26 16.80 -4.73
C LEU A 66 -5.47 18.08 -4.49
N GLU A 67 -5.87 19.21 -5.08
CA GLU A 67 -5.23 20.52 -4.89
C GLU A 67 -5.55 21.12 -3.51
N GLY A 68 -6.64 20.70 -2.88
CA GLY A 68 -7.07 21.14 -1.55
C GLY A 68 -6.48 20.33 -0.40
N LEU A 69 -5.74 19.25 -0.69
CA LEU A 69 -5.16 18.41 0.37
C LEU A 69 -4.09 19.19 1.13
N THR A 70 -4.10 19.03 2.46
CA THR A 70 -3.17 19.69 3.38
C THR A 70 -2.54 18.65 4.28
N ALA A 71 -1.23 18.53 4.23
CA ALA A 71 -0.49 17.60 5.09
C ALA A 71 -0.60 18.02 6.56
N SER A 72 -1.01 17.09 7.42
CA SER A 72 -1.02 17.28 8.87
C SER A 72 0.39 17.36 9.42
N GLU A 73 0.68 18.42 10.18
CA GLU A 73 2.00 18.64 10.79
C GLU A 73 2.32 17.53 11.79
N GLY A 74 3.47 16.88 11.62
CA GLY A 74 3.95 15.82 12.51
C GLY A 74 3.58 14.40 12.08
N GLU A 75 2.58 14.24 11.20
CA GLU A 75 2.17 12.93 10.68
C GLU A 75 2.53 12.77 9.20
N VAL A 76 2.31 13.81 8.39
CA VAL A 76 2.53 13.76 6.94
C VAL A 76 3.60 14.75 6.53
N SER A 77 4.70 14.24 5.98
CA SER A 77 5.78 15.09 5.47
C SER A 77 5.53 15.60 4.05
N ARG A 78 4.91 14.78 3.19
CA ARG A 78 4.73 15.05 1.75
C ARG A 78 3.50 14.34 1.23
N ILE A 79 2.77 14.99 0.32
CA ILE A 79 1.66 14.42 -0.46
C ILE A 79 2.10 14.41 -1.92
N PHE A 80 1.96 13.27 -2.59
CA PHE A 80 2.30 13.13 -4.00
C PHE A 80 1.40 12.08 -4.67
N SER A 81 1.33 12.14 -6.00
CA SER A 81 0.61 11.16 -6.82
C SER A 81 1.59 10.29 -7.60
N HIS A 82 1.16 9.06 -7.87
CA HIS A 82 1.90 8.13 -8.71
C HIS A 82 0.91 7.33 -9.59
N PRO A 83 1.15 7.17 -10.90
CA PRO A 83 0.26 6.42 -11.77
C PRO A 83 0.11 4.96 -11.30
N LEU A 84 -1.12 4.49 -11.10
CA LEU A 84 -1.35 3.14 -10.60
C LEU A 84 -0.84 2.05 -11.57
N GLU A 85 -0.95 2.27 -12.88
CA GLU A 85 -0.47 1.31 -13.87
C GLU A 85 1.07 1.19 -13.85
N ALA A 86 1.79 2.23 -13.38
CA ALA A 86 3.24 2.19 -13.25
C ALA A 86 3.74 1.19 -12.19
N LEU A 87 2.85 0.74 -11.30
CA LEU A 87 3.13 -0.37 -10.39
C LEU A 87 3.16 -1.71 -11.13
N LEU A 88 2.53 -1.84 -12.30
CA LEU A 88 2.62 -3.04 -13.14
C LEU A 88 3.74 -2.91 -14.16
N ASP A 89 3.93 -1.72 -14.72
CA ASP A 89 5.01 -1.42 -15.66
C ASP A 89 5.72 -0.10 -15.30
N PRO A 90 6.87 -0.16 -14.60
CA PRO A 90 7.62 1.03 -14.23
C PRO A 90 8.07 1.89 -15.42
N MET A 91 8.11 1.35 -16.65
CA MET A 91 8.46 2.13 -17.83
C MET A 91 7.47 3.24 -18.15
N ILE A 92 6.24 3.19 -17.63
CA ILE A 92 5.20 4.21 -17.83
C ILE A 92 5.66 5.58 -17.33
N VAL A 93 6.48 5.63 -16.28
CA VAL A 93 6.93 6.89 -15.64
C VAL A 93 8.37 7.25 -15.98
N LYS A 94 9.01 6.57 -16.95
CA LYS A 94 10.44 6.77 -17.24
C LYS A 94 10.80 8.21 -17.63
N ASP A 95 9.86 8.91 -18.28
CA ASP A 95 10.04 10.27 -18.79
C ASP A 95 9.42 11.33 -17.83
N ASP A 96 8.88 10.90 -16.68
CA ASP A 96 8.30 11.79 -15.67
C ASP A 96 9.39 12.44 -14.80
N ALA A 97 9.02 13.53 -14.14
CA ALA A 97 9.88 14.23 -13.18
C ALA A 97 9.97 13.46 -11.84
N LEU A 98 10.75 12.36 -11.81
CA LEU A 98 10.96 11.53 -10.63
C LEU A 98 12.02 12.09 -9.67
N ALA A 99 11.99 11.67 -8.40
CA ALA A 99 13.03 11.98 -7.42
C ALA A 99 14.42 11.60 -7.96
N ALA A 100 15.46 12.40 -7.71
CA ALA A 100 16.76 12.20 -8.36
C ALA A 100 17.37 10.81 -8.09
N PHE A 101 17.95 10.19 -9.12
CA PHE A 101 18.63 8.90 -8.99
C PHE A 101 19.87 9.05 -8.11
N GLY A 102 20.01 8.19 -7.09
CA GLY A 102 21.06 8.27 -6.09
C GLY A 102 20.81 9.26 -4.94
N SER A 103 19.61 9.86 -4.86
CA SER A 103 19.23 10.74 -3.75
C SER A 103 18.74 9.96 -2.52
N ASP A 104 18.51 10.65 -1.40
CA ASP A 104 17.89 10.08 -0.20
C ASP A 104 16.51 9.46 -0.47
N ASP A 105 15.82 9.99 -1.48
CA ASP A 105 14.51 9.51 -1.94
C ASP A 105 14.61 8.39 -2.99
N TRP A 106 15.79 8.10 -3.54
CA TRP A 106 16.03 6.95 -4.41
C TRP A 106 17.51 6.53 -4.47
N PHE A 107 17.95 5.78 -3.47
CA PHE A 107 19.33 5.27 -3.34
C PHE A 107 19.48 3.80 -3.78
N TYR A 108 18.52 3.27 -4.54
CA TYR A 108 18.53 1.88 -5.00
C TYR A 108 19.29 1.71 -6.31
N GLU A 109 19.78 0.48 -6.58
CA GLU A 109 20.64 0.18 -7.73
C GLU A 109 19.94 0.39 -9.07
N ASN A 110 18.67 -0.03 -9.16
CA ASN A 110 17.89 0.07 -10.38
C ASN A 110 17.14 1.40 -10.48
N GLU A 111 16.98 1.91 -11.71
CA GLU A 111 16.50 3.28 -11.94
C GLU A 111 15.04 3.53 -11.53
N LEU A 112 14.12 2.60 -11.81
CA LEU A 112 12.67 2.81 -11.61
C LEU A 112 12.06 1.80 -10.63
N HIS A 113 12.61 0.59 -10.55
CA HIS A 113 12.07 -0.50 -9.75
C HIS A 113 13.18 -1.37 -9.19
N ASN A 114 13.15 -1.59 -7.88
CA ASN A 114 14.15 -2.38 -7.18
C ASN A 114 13.49 -3.41 -6.26
N THR A 115 14.02 -4.63 -6.25
CA THR A 115 13.55 -5.73 -5.39
C THR A 115 14.65 -6.24 -4.49
N THR A 116 14.26 -6.76 -3.32
CA THR A 116 15.15 -7.55 -2.46
C THR A 116 14.36 -8.69 -1.86
N ASP A 117 14.93 -9.89 -1.90
CA ASP A 117 14.31 -11.06 -1.28
C ASP A 117 14.89 -11.26 0.13
N SER A 118 14.04 -11.50 1.12
CA SER A 118 14.45 -11.80 2.49
C SER A 118 13.57 -12.89 3.08
N LEU A 119 14.09 -13.61 4.09
CA LEU A 119 13.28 -14.54 4.87
C LEU A 119 12.53 -13.79 5.96
N VAL A 120 11.25 -14.09 6.12
CA VAL A 120 10.39 -13.43 7.10
C VAL A 120 10.08 -14.41 8.24
N PRO A 121 10.64 -14.22 9.45
CA PRO A 121 10.38 -15.11 10.57
C PRO A 121 8.91 -15.23 10.93
N LEU A 122 8.13 -14.15 10.83
CA LEU A 122 6.68 -14.15 11.04
C LEU A 122 5.92 -15.10 10.10
N LEU A 123 6.50 -15.41 8.94
CA LEU A 123 5.93 -16.30 7.94
C LEU A 123 6.67 -17.64 7.92
N GLY A 124 7.23 -18.09 9.05
CA GLY A 124 7.87 -19.39 9.15
C GLY A 124 9.20 -19.42 8.41
N ASN A 125 9.90 -18.28 8.37
CA ASN A 125 11.07 -18.05 7.53
C ASN A 125 10.78 -18.24 6.02
N SER A 126 9.55 -18.02 5.58
CA SER A 126 9.22 -18.00 4.15
C SER A 126 9.88 -16.82 3.44
N PRO A 127 10.25 -16.97 2.16
CA PRO A 127 10.80 -15.87 1.37
C PRO A 127 9.74 -14.80 1.11
N TYR A 128 10.19 -13.56 1.05
CA TYR A 128 9.38 -12.38 0.74
C TYR A 128 10.17 -11.44 -0.16
N ARG A 129 9.59 -11.07 -1.30
CA ARG A 129 10.11 -10.08 -2.24
C ARG A 129 9.58 -8.70 -1.88
N MET A 130 10.47 -7.85 -1.39
CA MET A 130 10.19 -6.45 -1.11
C MET A 130 10.32 -5.61 -2.38
N HIS A 131 9.22 -5.05 -2.88
CA HIS A 131 9.23 -4.13 -4.02
C HIS A 131 9.42 -2.67 -3.59
N ARG A 132 10.07 -1.89 -4.46
CA ARG A 132 10.25 -0.43 -4.36
C ARG A 132 10.09 0.17 -5.74
N PHE A 133 9.23 1.17 -5.88
CA PHE A 133 9.01 1.91 -7.13
C PHE A 133 9.38 3.37 -6.93
N ARG A 134 10.12 3.93 -7.89
CA ARG A 134 10.55 5.32 -7.86
C ARG A 134 9.37 6.22 -8.17
N SER A 135 9.20 7.26 -7.37
CA SER A 135 8.15 8.26 -7.53
C SER A 135 8.75 9.66 -7.65
N THR A 136 7.90 10.68 -7.73
CA THR A 136 8.29 12.09 -7.70
C THR A 136 8.76 12.56 -6.32
N ALA A 137 8.47 11.79 -5.26
CA ALA A 137 8.85 12.09 -3.89
C ALA A 137 9.53 10.87 -3.26
N SER A 138 8.82 10.08 -2.47
CA SER A 138 9.39 8.94 -1.72
C SER A 138 9.13 7.60 -2.43
N PRO A 139 9.99 6.57 -2.27
CA PRO A 139 9.75 5.25 -2.85
C PRO A 139 8.43 4.64 -2.38
N VAL A 140 7.61 4.16 -3.32
CA VAL A 140 6.45 3.31 -2.99
C VAL A 140 6.97 1.91 -2.72
N LYS A 141 6.92 1.44 -1.47
CA LYS A 141 7.56 0.18 -1.05
C LYS A 141 6.80 -0.57 0.04
N GLY A 142 7.21 -1.82 0.30
CA GLY A 142 6.66 -2.64 1.37
C GLY A 142 5.21 -3.03 1.19
N LEU A 143 4.49 -3.12 2.32
CA LEU A 143 3.08 -3.50 2.30
C LEU A 143 2.26 -2.59 1.40
N THR A 144 2.58 -1.29 1.37
CA THR A 144 1.95 -0.33 0.47
C THR A 144 2.08 -0.79 -0.98
N SER A 145 3.30 -1.08 -1.47
CA SER A 145 3.47 -1.58 -2.83
C SER A 145 2.73 -2.90 -3.07
N ASP A 146 2.71 -3.82 -2.10
CA ASP A 146 2.01 -5.11 -2.27
C ASP A 146 0.50 -4.92 -2.48
N ILE A 147 -0.10 -4.02 -1.69
CA ILE A 147 -1.51 -3.63 -1.81
C ILE A 147 -1.75 -2.98 -3.18
N LEU A 148 -0.91 -2.00 -3.56
CA LEU A 148 -1.12 -1.26 -4.81
C LEU A 148 -0.93 -2.13 -6.04
N ILE A 149 0.02 -3.07 -6.04
CA ILE A 149 0.17 -4.04 -7.13
C ILE A 149 -1.09 -4.91 -7.24
N SER A 150 -1.63 -5.43 -6.13
CA SER A 150 -2.89 -6.20 -6.16
C SER A 150 -4.04 -5.39 -6.76
N ILE A 151 -4.20 -4.14 -6.33
CA ILE A 151 -5.26 -3.26 -6.83
C ILE A 151 -5.04 -2.95 -8.32
N ALA A 152 -3.80 -2.68 -8.74
CA ALA A 152 -3.49 -2.41 -10.14
C ALA A 152 -3.78 -3.61 -11.04
N GLN A 153 -3.39 -4.82 -10.62
CA GLN A 153 -3.69 -6.03 -11.39
C GLN A 153 -5.20 -6.23 -11.58
N LEU A 154 -5.99 -5.97 -10.53
CA LEU A 154 -7.45 -6.04 -10.63
C LEU A 154 -8.03 -4.94 -11.52
N ALA A 155 -7.55 -3.70 -11.38
CA ALA A 155 -8.08 -2.54 -12.09
C ALA A 155 -7.78 -2.58 -13.60
N PHE A 156 -6.59 -3.05 -13.98
CA PHE A 156 -6.15 -3.07 -15.38
C PHE A 156 -6.26 -4.44 -16.05
N ASP A 157 -6.58 -5.50 -15.29
CA ASP A 157 -6.63 -6.89 -15.75
C ASP A 157 -5.34 -7.33 -16.47
N LYS A 158 -4.19 -7.00 -15.85
CA LYS A 158 -2.85 -7.27 -16.39
C LYS A 158 -1.89 -7.74 -15.30
N PRO A 159 -0.95 -8.65 -15.61
CA PRO A 159 0.14 -8.96 -14.71
C PRO A 159 1.22 -7.87 -14.74
N PRO A 160 2.06 -7.75 -13.69
CA PRO A 160 3.25 -6.91 -13.76
C PRO A 160 4.27 -7.41 -14.79
N THR A 161 5.07 -6.50 -15.35
CA THR A 161 6.15 -6.81 -16.31
C THR A 161 7.40 -7.39 -15.65
N TYR A 162 7.36 -7.56 -14.33
CA TYR A 162 8.41 -8.11 -13.49
C TYR A 162 7.87 -9.27 -12.63
N GLU A 163 8.76 -10.06 -12.06
CA GLU A 163 8.37 -11.15 -11.15
C GLU A 163 7.86 -10.61 -9.80
N ARG A 164 6.55 -10.78 -9.55
CA ARG A 164 5.88 -10.30 -8.34
C ARG A 164 6.30 -11.01 -7.05
N TYR A 165 6.67 -12.28 -7.11
CA TYR A 165 6.90 -13.08 -5.90
C TYR A 165 8.27 -13.75 -5.97
N ALA A 166 8.95 -13.83 -4.83
CA ALA A 166 10.12 -14.69 -4.70
C ALA A 166 9.70 -16.16 -4.87
N HIS A 167 10.63 -17.00 -5.29
CA HIS A 167 10.37 -18.44 -5.41
C HIS A 167 9.94 -19.04 -4.07
N GLY A 168 8.72 -19.60 -4.01
CA GLY A 168 8.15 -20.19 -2.80
C GLY A 168 7.58 -19.16 -1.81
N GLN A 169 7.38 -17.90 -2.21
CA GLN A 169 6.76 -16.89 -1.37
C GLN A 169 5.26 -17.16 -1.20
N PRO A 170 4.76 -17.29 0.06
CA PRO A 170 3.33 -17.40 0.32
C PRO A 170 2.63 -16.09 -0.02
N HIS A 171 1.43 -16.19 -0.58
CA HIS A 171 0.68 -15.02 -1.04
C HIS A 171 -0.84 -15.21 -0.91
N GLY A 172 -1.53 -14.09 -0.79
CA GLY A 172 -2.96 -14.08 -0.50
C GLY A 172 -3.26 -14.27 0.99
N PHE A 173 -4.38 -13.72 1.43
CA PHE A 173 -4.70 -13.62 2.85
C PHE A 173 -4.79 -14.98 3.55
N ARG A 174 -5.43 -15.96 2.90
CA ARG A 174 -5.68 -17.29 3.51
C ARG A 174 -4.40 -18.07 3.81
N GLU A 175 -3.46 -18.09 2.87
CA GLU A 175 -2.19 -18.79 3.04
C GLU A 175 -1.34 -18.13 4.13
N ILE A 176 -1.21 -16.80 4.07
CA ILE A 176 -0.45 -16.02 5.04
C ILE A 176 -0.99 -16.24 6.47
N ILE A 177 -2.31 -16.20 6.66
CA ILE A 177 -2.93 -16.41 7.98
C ILE A 177 -2.78 -17.85 8.47
N ALA A 178 -2.84 -18.86 7.58
CA ALA A 178 -2.60 -20.25 7.97
C ALA A 178 -1.19 -20.41 8.57
N ILE A 179 -0.17 -19.89 7.87
CA ILE A 179 1.23 -19.93 8.31
C ILE A 179 1.43 -19.19 9.63
N VAL A 180 0.81 -18.03 9.81
CA VAL A 180 0.93 -17.24 11.05
C VAL A 180 0.26 -17.95 12.22
N ARG A 181 -0.90 -18.59 12.01
CA ARG A 181 -1.60 -19.37 13.03
C ARG A 181 -0.81 -20.59 13.48
N GLU A 182 -0.08 -21.23 12.58
CA GLU A 182 0.78 -22.37 12.92
C GLU A 182 1.96 -21.98 13.81
N GLN A 183 2.42 -20.72 13.71
CA GLN A 183 3.51 -20.19 14.53
C GLN A 183 3.05 -19.59 15.86
N MET A 184 1.74 -19.40 16.07
CA MET A 184 1.24 -18.89 17.35
C MET A 184 1.39 -19.97 18.44
N PRO A 185 1.93 -19.62 19.62
CA PRO A 185 2.05 -20.57 20.72
C PRO A 185 0.66 -21.09 21.16
N SER A 186 0.62 -22.35 21.58
CA SER A 186 -0.59 -23.13 21.85
C SER A 186 -1.59 -22.53 22.85
N ASN A 187 -1.19 -21.52 23.64
CA ASN A 187 -2.07 -20.86 24.62
C ASN A 187 -2.96 -19.75 24.04
N ALA A 188 -2.86 -19.44 22.74
CA ALA A 188 -3.70 -18.43 22.07
C ALA A 188 -4.88 -19.03 21.28
N LYS A 189 -5.12 -20.34 21.35
CA LYS A 189 -6.18 -21.03 20.58
C LYS A 189 -7.58 -20.94 21.21
N SER A 190 -7.74 -20.17 22.28
CA SER A 190 -9.01 -20.00 22.99
C SER A 190 -9.08 -18.61 23.63
N ALA A 191 -9.47 -17.62 22.82
CA ALA A 191 -10.09 -16.37 23.25
C ALA A 191 -10.95 -15.86 22.08
#